data_AF-X0RFQ5-F1
#
_entry.id   AF-X0RFQ5-F1
#
_cell.length_a   1.000
_cell.length_b   1.000
_cell.length_c   1.000
_cell.angle_alpha   90.00
_cell.angle_beta   90.00
_cell.angle_gamma   90.00
#
_symmetry.space_group_name_H-M   'P 1'
#
loop_
_entity.id
_entity.type
_entity.pdbx_description
1 polymer ?
#
loop_
_entity_poly.entity_id
_entity_poly.type
_entity_poly.pdbx_seq_one_letter_code
_entity_poly.pdbx_strand_id
1 'polypeptide(L)' 'MITVTIAINGQVILARSSVNQKKKKYGKTIYKCDNGSIILHNSDDGAVELAKKMLDTIKEM' A
#
# COMPACT_ATOMS: atom_id res chain seq x y z
N MET A 1 5.25 8.55 3.58
CA MET A 1 5.10 7.11 3.89
C MET A 1 3.65 6.90 4.26
N ILE A 2 3.03 5.81 3.80
CA ILE A 2 1.67 5.44 4.17
C ILE A 2 1.70 4.05 4.83
N THR A 3 0.86 3.86 5.84
CA THR A 3 0.73 2.58 6.55
C THR A 3 -0.74 2.21 6.61
N VAL A 4 -1.04 0.96 6.33
CA VAL A 4 -2.37 0.36 6.47
C VAL A 4 -2.28 -0.76 7.49
N THR A 5 -3.26 -0.85 8.39
CA THR A 5 -3.33 -1.88 9.42
C THR A 5 -4.69 -2.58 9.37
N ILE A 6 -4.70 -3.88 9.65
CA ILE A 6 -5.91 -4.64 9.95
C ILE A 6 -5.90 -4.86 11.46
N ALA A 7 -6.94 -4.36 12.12
CA ALA A 7 -7.12 -4.50 13.56
C ALA A 7 -8.42 -5.23 13.88
N ILE A 8 -8.36 -6.21 14.78
CA ILE A 8 -9.50 -6.97 15.30
C ILE A 8 -9.57 -6.71 16.80
N ASN A 9 -10.74 -6.28 17.30
CA ASN A 9 -10.95 -5.93 18.71
C ASN A 9 -9.91 -4.92 19.26
N GLY A 10 -9.51 -3.95 18.43
CA GLY A 10 -8.51 -2.94 18.81
C GLY A 10 -7.05 -3.42 18.77
N GLN A 11 -6.81 -4.71 18.51
CA GLN A 11 -5.46 -5.26 18.35
C GLN A 11 -5.08 -5.34 16.87
N VAL A 12 -3.95 -4.74 16.50
CA VAL A 12 -3.41 -4.84 15.15
C VAL A 12 -2.85 -6.24 14.93
N ILE A 13 -3.36 -6.94 13.93
CA ILE A 13 -2.93 -8.31 13.57
C ILE A 13 -2.03 -8.32 12.32
N LEU A 14 -2.25 -7.38 11.40
CA LEU A 14 -1.50 -7.26 10.15
C LEU A 14 -1.24 -5.79 9.84
N ALA A 15 -0.08 -5.51 9.25
CA ALA A 15 0.28 -4.18 8.82
C ALA A 15 1.02 -4.24 7.48
N ARG A 16 0.84 -3.19 6.68
CA ARG A 16 1.58 -2.97 5.43
C ARG A 16 1.97 -1.51 5.34
N SER A 17 3.26 -1.25 5.14
CA SER A 17 3.77 0.09 4.89
C SER A 17 4.24 0.22 3.44
N SER A 18 4.08 1.41 2.86
CA SER A 18 4.63 1.72 1.55
C SER A 18 5.21 3.13 1.45
N VAL A 19 6.20 3.26 0.58
CA VAL A 19 6.89 4.52 0.29
C VAL A 19 6.78 4.85 -1.20
N ASN A 20 6.44 6.09 -1.49
CA ASN A 20 6.47 6.63 -2.84
C ASN A 20 7.93 6.70 -3.33
N GLN A 21 8.21 6.09 -4.47
CA GLN A 21 9.56 6.01 -5.04
C GLN A 21 9.96 7.24 -5.87
N LYS A 22 9.09 8.26 -5.97
CA LYS A 22 9.23 9.44 -6.85
C LYS A 22 9.50 9.06 -8.31
N LYS A 23 9.11 7.85 -8.71
CA LYS A 23 9.23 7.31 -10.06
C LYS A 23 7.85 7.02 -10.61
N LYS A 24 7.69 7.14 -11.92
CA LYS A 24 6.47 6.77 -12.64
C LYS A 24 6.74 5.61 -13.59
N LYS A 25 5.77 4.71 -13.75
CA LYS A 25 5.75 3.65 -14.76
C LYS A 25 4.37 3.63 -15.39
N TYR A 26 4.30 3.72 -16.72
CA TYR A 26 3.04 3.82 -17.47
C TYR A 26 2.12 4.95 -16.96
N GLY A 27 2.69 6.13 -16.68
CA GLY A 27 1.95 7.28 -16.14
C GLY A 27 1.58 7.20 -14.65
N LYS A 28 1.71 6.03 -14.01
CA LYS A 28 1.36 5.82 -12.60
C LYS A 28 2.56 5.94 -11.67
N THR A 29 2.34 6.49 -10.48
CA THR A 29 3.36 6.59 -9.42
C THR A 29 3.66 5.20 -8.85
N ILE A 30 4.95 4.93 -8.61
CA ILE A 30 5.43 3.68 -8.05
C ILE A 30 5.50 3.79 -6.51
N TYR A 31 4.83 2.87 -5.83
CA TYR A 31 4.92 2.68 -4.38
C TYR A 31 5.59 1.34 -4.10
N LYS A 32 6.61 1.34 -3.25
CA LYS A 32 7.30 0.13 -2.79
C LYS A 32 6.81 -0.22 -1.39
N CYS A 33 6.29 -1.43 -1.24
CA CYS A 33 5.89 -1.99 0.04
C CYS A 33 7.10 -2.52 0.83
N ASP A 34 6.97 -2.63 2.14
CA ASP A 34 7.97 -3.24 3.04
C ASP A 34 8.32 -4.71 2.69
N ASN A 35 7.37 -5.49 2.17
CA ASN A 35 7.61 -6.84 1.66
C ASN A 35 8.28 -6.88 0.28
N GLY A 36 8.67 -5.73 -0.27
CA GLY A 36 9.27 -5.61 -1.61
C GLY A 36 8.28 -5.54 -2.78
N SER A 37 6.98 -5.73 -2.54
CA SER A 37 5.95 -5.63 -3.58
C SER A 37 5.85 -4.21 -4.14
N ILE A 38 5.48 -4.10 -5.42
CA ILE A 38 5.35 -2.81 -6.10
C ILE A 38 3.88 -2.56 -6.45
N ILE A 39 3.38 -1.38 -6.09
CA ILE A 39 2.04 -0.89 -6.43
C ILE A 39 2.17 0.27 -7.43
N LEU A 40 1.42 0.20 -8.52
CA LEU A 40 1.24 1.31 -9.46
C LEU A 40 -0.08 2.02 -9.15
N HIS A 41 0.00 3.29 -8.78
CA HIS A 41 -1.15 4.08 -8.35
C HIS A 41 -1.10 5.48 -8.96
N ASN A 42 -2.24 5.98 -9.44
CA ASN A 42 -2.34 7.36 -9.88
C ASN A 42 -2.64 8.23 -8.64
N SER A 43 -1.82 9.26 -8.42
CA SER A 43 -1.93 10.10 -7.22
C SER A 43 -3.30 10.81 -7.11
N ASP A 44 -3.97 11.04 -8.25
CA ASP A 44 -5.27 11.69 -8.32
C ASP A 44 -6.42 10.76 -7.89
N ASP A 45 -6.20 9.43 -7.84
CA ASP A 45 -7.22 8.46 -7.40
C ASP A 45 -7.40 8.46 -5.86
N GLY A 46 -6.54 9.19 -5.14
CA GLY A 46 -6.62 9.36 -3.68
C GLY A 46 -6.06 8.21 -2.84
N ALA A 47 -5.81 8.50 -1.57
CA ALA A 47 -5.10 7.58 -0.67
C ALA A 47 -5.89 6.29 -0.33
N VAL A 48 -7.22 6.32 -0.43
CA VAL A 48 -8.07 5.15 -0.14
C VAL A 48 -7.87 4.05 -1.19
N GLU A 49 -7.81 4.42 -2.47
CA GLU A 49 -7.55 3.47 -3.56
C GLU A 49 -6.14 2.86 -3.46
N LEU A 50 -5.16 3.64 -3.00
CA LEU A 50 -3.83 3.11 -2.66
C LEU A 50 -3.91 2.13 -1.48
N ALA A 51 -4.66 2.46 -0.43
CA ALA A 51 -4.78 1.61 0.75
C ALA A 51 -5.41 0.25 0.43
N LYS A 52 -6.45 0.19 -0.41
CA LYS A 52 -7.03 -1.07 -0.90
C LYS A 52 -6.00 -1.94 -1.61
N LYS A 53 -5.25 -1.35 -2.55
CA LYS A 53 -4.16 -2.06 -3.25
C LYS A 53 -3.07 -2.54 -2.29
N MET A 54 -2.80 -1.82 -1.21
CA MET A 54 -1.86 -2.27 -0.17
C MET A 54 -2.41 -3.46 0.60
N LEU A 55 -3.70 -3.47 0.94
CA LEU A 55 -4.37 -4.62 1.58
C LEU A 55 -4.28 -5.87 0.71
N ASP A 56 -4.49 -5.76 -0.61
CA ASP A 56 -4.37 -6.89 -1.55
C ASP A 56 -2.97 -7.53 -1.57
N THR A 57 -1.93 -6.86 -1.06
CA THR A 57 -0.57 -7.43 -0.93
C THR A 57 -0.33 -8.18 0.38
N ILE A 58 -1.28 -8.14 1.31
CA ILE A 58 -1.23 -8.91 2.55
C ILE A 58 -1.76 -10.31 2.25
N LYS A 59 -0.97 -11.34 2.56
CA LYS A 59 -1.38 -12.74 2.44
C LYS A 59 -1.66 -13.27 3.85
N GLU A 60 -2.83 -13.84 4.07
CA GLU A 60 -3.15 -14.60 5.28
C GLU A 60 -2.37 -15.93 5.24
N MET A 61 -1.78 -16.32 6.37
CA MET A 61 -1.07 -17.61 6.53
C MET A 61 -2.00 -18.68 7.06
#